data_AF-A0AAV4T8U2-F1
#
_entry.id   AF-A0AAV4T8U2-F1
#
_cell.length_a   1.000
_cell.length_b   1.000
_cell.length_c   1.000
_cell.angle_alpha   90.00
_cell.angle_beta   90.00
_cell.angle_gamma   90.00
#
_symmetry.space_group_name_H-M   'P 1'
#
loop_
_entity.id
_entity.type
_entity.pdbx_description
1 polymer ?
#
loop_
_entity_poly.entity_id
_entity_poly.type
_entity_poly.pdbx_seq_one_letter_code
_entity_poly.pdbx_strand_id
1 'polypeptide(L)' 'MVKNKAAIKRFTTSLKGNYGVYLPKRFQCLHCDYAAPSNADLKKHNLTHTGERPHGCHICGRRFTLKENLKRHFNIHLKK' A
#
# COMPACT_ATOMS: atom_id res chain seq x y z
N MET A 1 8.88 7.94 16.43
CA MET A 1 9.07 8.20 14.98
C MET A 1 9.45 6.89 14.29
N VAL A 2 8.49 6.12 13.76
CA VAL A 2 8.79 4.82 13.12
C VAL A 2 9.40 5.09 11.73
N LYS A 3 10.72 5.03 11.65
CA LYS A 3 11.50 5.16 10.40
C LYS A 3 11.32 3.87 9.59
N ASN A 4 10.20 3.76 8.88
CA ASN A 4 9.88 2.60 8.06
C ASN A 4 10.59 2.73 6.69
N LYS A 5 11.88 2.38 6.64
CA LYS A 5 12.66 2.24 5.41
C LYS A 5 12.28 0.92 4.71
N ALA A 6 11.09 0.87 4.11
CA ALA A 6 10.76 -0.21 3.17
C ALA A 6 11.46 0.10 1.84
N ALA A 7 12.35 -0.78 1.39
CA ALA A 7 13.10 -0.60 0.16
C ALA A 7 12.15 -0.68 -1.06
N ILE A 8 11.97 0.45 -1.74
CA ILE A 8 11.15 0.57 -2.95
C ILE A 8 12.10 0.64 -4.15
N LYS A 9 12.00 -0.30 -5.10
CA LYS A 9 12.68 -0.17 -6.39
C LYS A 9 11.70 0.37 -7.44
N ARG A 10 12.16 1.39 -8.17
CA ARG A 10 11.43 2.06 -9.23
C ARG A 10 11.93 1.53 -10.57
N PHE A 11 11.22 0.56 -11.15
CA PHE A 11 11.60 -0.05 -12.43
C PHE A 11 10.87 0.60 -13.61
N THR A 12 11.56 0.72 -14.74
CA THR A 12 10.96 0.92 -16.07
C THR A 12 11.24 -0.35 -16.85
N THR A 13 10.22 -1.12 -17.21
CA THR A 13 10.37 -2.27 -18.10
C THR A 13 10.79 -1.76 -19.47
N SER A 14 12.09 -1.81 -19.77
CA SER A 14 12.62 -1.54 -21.11
C SER A 14 12.57 -2.84 -21.91
N LEU A 15 11.46 -3.07 -22.59
CA LEU A 15 11.39 -4.08 -23.64
C LEU A 15 11.68 -3.34 -24.96
N LYS A 16 12.85 -3.59 -25.55
CA LYS A 16 13.25 -3.06 -26.86
C LYS A 16 12.34 -3.66 -27.95
N GLY A 17 11.18 -3.05 -28.15
CA GLY A 17 10.32 -3.22 -29.33
C GLY A 17 10.37 -1.97 -30.19
N ASN A 18 10.24 -2.15 -31.51
CA ASN A 18 10.37 -1.07 -32.51
C ASN A 18 9.13 -0.15 -32.58
N TYR A 19 8.06 -0.48 -31.86
CA TYR A 19 6.85 0.33 -31.70
C TYR A 19 6.88 0.97 -30.30
N GLY A 20 6.91 2.29 -30.22
CA GLY A 20 7.03 3.02 -28.95
C GLY A 20 5.84 2.78 -28.02
N VAL A 21 5.96 1.82 -27.09
CA VAL A 21 4.96 1.58 -26.05
C VAL A 21 5.26 2.46 -24.86
N TYR A 22 4.35 3.39 -24.53
CA TYR A 22 4.38 4.08 -23.23
C TYR A 22 3.99 3.08 -22.13
N LEU A 23 4.99 2.39 -21.54
CA LEU A 23 4.74 1.58 -20.36
C LEU A 23 4.59 2.49 -19.13
N PRO A 24 3.46 2.43 -18.41
CA PRO A 24 3.30 3.18 -17.17
C PRO A 24 4.32 2.67 -16.17
N LYS A 25 5.11 3.59 -15.63
CA LYS A 25 6.13 3.30 -14.63
C LYS A 25 5.46 2.77 -13.36
N ARG A 26 5.81 1.53 -12.96
CA ARG A 26 5.25 0.87 -11.78
C ARG A 26 6.30 0.73 -10.67
N PHE A 27 5.81 0.56 -9.45
CA PHE A 27 6.61 0.30 -8.25
C PHE A 27 6.39 -1.16 -7.85
N GLN A 28 7.45 -1.97 -7.85
CA GLN A 28 7.35 -3.40 -7.54
C GLN A 28 7.69 -3.67 -6.08
N CYS A 29 6.95 -4.61 -5.48
CA CYS A 29 7.31 -5.17 -4.19
C CYS A 29 8.55 -6.06 -4.33
N LEU A 30 9.39 -6.11 -3.29
CA LEU A 30 10.55 -6.99 -3.24
C LEU A 30 10.26 -8.34 -2.58
N HIS A 31 9.10 -8.46 -1.94
CA HIS A 31 8.70 -9.66 -1.19
C HIS A 31 7.66 -10.51 -1.94
N CYS A 32 7.09 -9.99 -3.04
CA CYS A 32 6.15 -10.70 -3.90
C CYS A 32 6.05 -10.05 -5.29
N ASP A 33 5.31 -10.66 -6.21
CA ASP A 33 5.12 -10.16 -7.59
C ASP A 33 4.17 -8.96 -7.73
N TYR A 34 3.74 -8.36 -6.61
CA TYR A 34 2.84 -7.21 -6.64
C TYR A 34 3.51 -5.96 -7.20
N ALA A 35 2.83 -5.27 -8.11
CA ALA A 35 3.27 -4.00 -8.69
C ALA A 35 2.17 -2.93 -8.56
N ALA A 36 2.53 -1.78 -8.02
CA ALA A 36 1.64 -0.66 -7.79
C ALA A 36 1.88 0.48 -8.80
N PRO A 37 0.84 1.25 -9.17
CA PRO A 37 0.99 2.43 -10.02
C PRO A 37 1.70 3.59 -9.30
N SER A 38 1.66 3.63 -7.97
CA SER A 38 2.27 4.68 -7.18
C SER A 38 3.10 4.11 -6.02
N ASN A 39 4.05 4.90 -5.54
CA ASN A 39 4.85 4.55 -4.37
C ASN A 39 3.99 4.49 -3.09
N ALA A 40 2.95 5.35 -3.00
CA ALA A 40 2.03 5.33 -1.86
C ALA A 40 1.27 4.01 -1.78
N ASP A 41 0.81 3.48 -2.91
CA ASP A 41 0.11 2.20 -2.98
C ASP A 41 1.04 1.04 -2.65
N LEU A 42 2.29 1.07 -3.12
CA LEU A 42 3.27 0.05 -2.76
C LEU A 42 3.60 0.08 -1.25
N LYS A 43 3.70 1.28 -0.66
CA LYS A 43 3.93 1.43 0.78
C LYS A 43 2.75 0.87 1.60
N LYS A 44 1.51 1.12 1.16
CA LYS A 44 0.31 0.52 1.75
C LYS A 44 0.35 -1.01 1.65
N HIS A 45 0.72 -1.52 0.48
CA HIS A 45 0.88 -2.96 0.25
C HIS A 45 1.93 -3.56 1.18
N ASN A 46 3.09 -2.92 1.39
CA ASN A 46 4.13 -3.46 2.27
C ASN A 46 3.68 -3.69 3.72
N LEU A 47 2.63 -3.00 4.18
CA LEU A 47 2.05 -3.25 5.50
C LEU A 47 1.39 -4.63 5.63
N THR A 48 1.07 -5.30 4.52
CA THR A 48 0.58 -6.69 4.53
C THR A 48 1.69 -7.68 4.89
N HIS A 49 2.94 -7.37 4.52
CA HIS A 49 4.11 -8.17 4.86
C HIS A 49 4.55 -7.94 6.32
N THR A 50 4.49 -6.70 6.80
CA THR A 50 4.90 -6.39 8.18
C THR A 50 3.82 -6.68 9.23
N GLY A 51 2.56 -6.82 8.80
CA GLY A 51 1.41 -7.00 9.70
C GLY A 51 1.11 -5.75 10.54
N GLU A 52 1.77 -4.62 10.28
CA GLU A 52 1.56 -3.40 11.05
C GLU A 52 0.14 -2.84 10.83
N ARG A 53 -0.52 -2.55 11.95
CA ARG A 53 -1.87 -1.96 11.98
C ARG A 53 -1.86 -0.65 12.76
N PRO A 54 -1.40 0.44 12.15
CA PRO A 54 -1.21 1.72 12.84
C PRO A 54 -2.53 2.40 13.23
N HIS A 55 -3.66 2.03 12.62
CA HIS A 55 -4.92 2.73 12.82
C HIS A 55 -5.85 1.93 13.76
N GLY A 56 -6.00 2.38 15.00
CA GLY A 56 -6.91 1.78 15.99
C GLY A 56 -8.27 2.47 16.05
N CYS A 57 -9.34 1.69 16.25
CA CYS A 57 -10.64 2.20 16.65
C CYS A 57 -10.64 2.46 18.16
N HIS A 58 -10.95 3.68 18.58
CA HIS A 58 -11.02 4.03 20.01
C HIS A 58 -12.27 3.47 20.72
N ILE A 59 -13.29 3.04 19.96
CA ILE A 59 -14.54 2.51 20.51
C ILE A 59 -14.40 1.02 20.87
N CYS A 60 -13.78 0.21 20.00
CA CYS A 60 -13.70 -1.24 20.20
C CYS A 60 -12.28 -1.80 20.16
N GLY A 61 -11.25 -0.97 20.06
CA GLY A 61 -9.85 -1.38 20.01
C GLY A 61 -9.41 -2.07 18.71
N ARG A 62 -10.31 -2.32 17.76
CA ARG A 62 -9.97 -3.00 16.50
C ARG A 62 -8.97 -2.18 15.68
N ARG A 63 -7.88 -2.83 15.23
CA ARG A 63 -6.79 -2.19 14.48
C ARG A 63 -6.87 -2.50 12.99
N PHE A 64 -6.50 -1.52 12.18
CA PHE A 64 -6.56 -1.53 10.73
C PHE A 64 -5.22 -1.08 10.13
N THR A 65 -4.92 -1.66 8.98
CA THR A 65 -3.73 -1.32 8.19
C THR A 65 -3.86 0.04 7.50
N LEU A 66 -5.08 0.40 7.08
CA LEU A 66 -5.37 1.63 6.32
C LEU A 66 -6.39 2.52 7.04
N LYS A 67 -6.19 3.84 6.97
CA LYS A 67 -7.09 4.85 7.56
C LYS A 67 -8.50 4.79 6.98
N GLU A 68 -8.62 4.54 5.67
CA GLU A 68 -9.91 4.39 4.98
C GLU A 68 -10.73 3.21 5.53
N ASN A 69 -10.07 2.10 5.88
CA ASN A 69 -10.72 0.96 6.52
C ASN A 69 -11.22 1.30 7.92
N LEU A 70 -10.43 2.03 8.71
CA LEU A 70 -10.88 2.54 10.01
C LEU A 70 -12.08 3.49 9.86
N LYS A 71 -12.06 4.41 8.89
CA LYS A 71 -13.17 5.34 8.65
C LYS A 71 -14.47 4.61 8.29
N ARG A 72 -14.39 3.64 7.37
CA ARG A 72 -15.54 2.78 7.02
C ARG A 72 -16.04 1.98 8.22
N HIS A 73 -15.14 1.44 9.02
CA HIS A 73 -15.50 0.74 10.25
C HIS A 73 -16.19 1.66 11.25
N PHE A 74 -15.77 2.92 11.35
CA PHE A 74 -16.34 3.89 12.28
C PHE A 74 -17.83 4.12 12.04
N ASN A 75 -18.28 4.03 10.78
CA ASN A 75 -19.69 4.14 10.42
C ASN A 75 -20.57 3.04 11.05
N ILE A 76 -20.00 1.91 11.46
CA ILE A 76 -20.75 0.84 12.16
C ILE A 76 -21.12 1.30 13.58
N HIS A 77 -20.26 2.10 14.22
CA HIS A 77 -20.53 2.64 15.56
C HIS A 77 -21.48 3.84 15.52
N LEU A 78 -21.47 4.60 14.44
CA LEU A 78 -22.34 5.78 14.25
C LEU A 78 -23.78 5.41 13.88
N LYS A 79 -24.04 4.19 13.38
CA LYS A 79 -25.38 3.71 13.01
C LYS A 79 -26.13 3.05 14.19
N LYS A 80 -25.83 3.45 15.42
CA LYS A 80 -26.55 2.99 16.61
C LYS A 80 -27.72 3.91 16.93
#